data_AF-A0A819JBL7-F1
#
_entry.id   AF-A0A819JBL7-F1
#
_cell.length_a   1.000
_cell.length_b   1.000
_cell.length_c   1.000
_cell.angle_alpha   90.00
_cell.angle_beta   90.00
_cell.angle_gamma   90.00
#
_symmetry.space_group_name_H-M   'P 1'
#
loop_
_entity.id
_entity.type
_entity.pdbx_description
1 polymer ?
#
loop_
_entity_poly.entity_id
_entity_poly.type
_entity_poly.pdbx_seq_one_letter_code
_entity_poly.pdbx_strand_id
1 'polypeptide(L)'
;MAYVVKEATKGVIQEGTKLGKVHEAEWLAKQLREVEHLGQDVPLFLRYPSEIGDTLDYLYTKESFWYKLINRVLRNLDTVTLEQVGTLGPFCYLLHNYFQHIPRKDILTVYRGLTLIDEQREDLMKEELTFTSFTSTTKNSEKAEQFDDTY
;
A
#
# COMPACT_ATOMS: atom_id res chain seq x y z
N MET A 1 -7.72 -13.99 10.18
CA MET A 1 -6.90 -12.90 9.61
C MET A 1 -5.40 -13.04 9.95
N ALA A 2 -5.06 -13.54 11.15
CA ALA A 2 -3.68 -13.68 11.64
C ALA A 2 -2.70 -14.36 10.66
N TYR A 3 -3.13 -15.44 9.99
CA TYR A 3 -2.31 -16.10 8.97
C TYR A 3 -1.83 -15.14 7.87
N VAL A 4 -2.71 -14.27 7.38
CA VAL A 4 -2.37 -13.31 6.31
C VAL A 4 -1.41 -12.23 6.83
N VAL A 5 -1.56 -11.78 8.08
CA VAL A 5 -0.63 -10.84 8.73
C VAL A 5 0.76 -11.47 8.85
N LYS A 6 0.83 -12.76 9.19
CA LYS A 6 2.08 -13.51 9.25
C LYS A 6 2.74 -13.66 7.88
N GLU A 7 1.97 -13.94 6.83
CA GLU A 7 2.51 -13.97 5.46
C GLU A 7 2.98 -12.60 4.99
N ALA A 8 2.26 -11.52 5.31
CA ALA A 8 2.69 -10.14 5.04
C ALA A 8 4.02 -9.83 5.76
N THR A 9 4.14 -10.23 7.03
CA THR A 9 5.37 -10.08 7.81
C THR A 9 6.56 -10.79 7.15
N LYS A 10 6.37 -12.02 6.67
CA LYS A 10 7.42 -12.77 5.94
C LYS A 10 7.82 -12.06 4.65
N GLY A 11 6.83 -11.60 3.89
CA GLY A 11 7.04 -10.87 2.64
C GLY A 11 7.89 -9.61 2.81
N VAL A 12 7.59 -8.81 3.83
CA VAL A 12 8.38 -7.62 4.22
C VAL A 12 9.85 -7.99 4.45
N ILE A 13 10.10 -9.03 5.24
CA ILE A 13 11.47 -9.47 5.56
C ILE A 13 12.19 -9.96 4.31
N GLN A 14 11.54 -10.78 3.48
CA GLN A 14 12.15 -11.35 2.28
C GLN A 14 12.53 -10.25 1.29
N GLU A 15 11.63 -9.34 0.96
CA GLU A 15 11.91 -8.25 0.03
C GLU A 15 12.93 -7.26 0.58
N GLY A 16 12.84 -6.92 1.87
CA GLY A 16 13.83 -6.08 2.52
C GLY A 16 15.23 -6.70 2.51
N THR A 17 15.33 -8.02 2.69
CA THR A 17 16.61 -8.75 2.59
C THR A 17 17.18 -8.69 1.18
N LYS A 18 16.36 -8.94 0.15
CA LYS A 18 16.78 -8.83 -1.27
C LYS A 18 17.30 -7.43 -1.62
N LEU A 19 16.73 -6.39 -1.01
CA LEU A 19 17.10 -4.99 -1.25
C LEU A 19 18.24 -4.49 -0.34
N GLY A 20 18.81 -5.35 0.52
CA GLY A 20 19.84 -4.94 1.49
C GLY A 20 19.32 -4.00 2.60
N LYS A 21 18.01 -3.96 2.82
CA LYS A 21 17.29 -3.13 3.80
C LYS A 21 16.91 -3.92 5.07
N VAL A 22 17.75 -4.86 5.49
CA VAL A 22 17.44 -5.85 6.53
C VAL A 22 16.92 -5.21 7.83
N HIS A 23 17.62 -4.20 8.37
CA HIS A 23 17.21 -3.56 9.62
C HIS A 23 15.85 -2.84 9.53
N GLU A 24 15.60 -2.16 8.41
CA GLU A 24 14.31 -1.50 8.17
C GLU A 24 13.20 -2.54 8.02
N ALA A 25 13.48 -3.65 7.33
CA ALA A 25 12.54 -4.76 7.15
C ALA A 25 12.18 -5.46 8.46
N GLU A 26 13.17 -5.71 9.33
CA GLU A 26 12.95 -6.26 10.66
C GLU A 26 12.10 -5.32 11.53
N TRP A 27 12.34 -4.01 11.44
CA TRP A 27 11.54 -3.02 12.15
C TRP A 27 10.08 -3.02 11.66
N LEU A 28 9.85 -2.96 10.34
CA LEU A 28 8.51 -3.03 9.75
C LEU A 28 7.79 -4.33 10.12
N ALA A 29 8.50 -5.46 10.02
CA ALA A 29 7.97 -6.77 10.38
C ALA A 29 7.62 -6.88 11.87
N LYS A 30 8.37 -6.22 12.75
CA LYS A 30 8.05 -6.15 14.18
C LYS A 30 6.70 -5.46 14.41
N GLN A 31 6.42 -4.36 13.72
CA GLN A 31 5.13 -3.66 13.83
C GLN A 31 3.95 -4.56 13.44
N LEU A 32 4.08 -5.35 12.36
CA LEU A 32 3.05 -6.32 11.97
C LEU A 32 2.85 -7.44 12.99
N ARG A 33 3.93 -7.94 13.60
CA ARG A 33 3.85 -8.98 14.64
C ARG A 33 3.15 -8.51 15.90
N GLU A 34 3.33 -7.25 16.28
CA GLU A 34 2.69 -6.65 17.46
C GLU A 34 1.16 -6.71 17.38
N VAL A 35 0.60 -6.62 16.16
CA VAL A 35 -0.86 -6.67 15.92
C VAL A 35 -1.37 -8.02 15.39
N GLU A 36 -0.48 -9.00 15.14
CA GLU A 36 -0.86 -10.31 14.55
C GLU A 36 -1.92 -11.05 15.37
N HIS A 37 -1.79 -11.01 16.70
CA HIS A 37 -2.69 -11.69 17.64
C HIS A 37 -4.14 -11.18 17.54
N LEU A 38 -4.35 -9.92 17.15
CA LEU A 38 -5.69 -9.34 16.99
C LEU A 38 -6.46 -9.95 15.83
N GLY A 39 -5.76 -10.64 14.92
CA GLY A 39 -6.36 -11.35 13.79
C GLY A 39 -6.72 -12.81 14.10
N GLN A 40 -6.47 -13.29 15.32
CA GLN A 40 -6.84 -14.64 15.79
C GLN A 40 -8.37 -14.73 15.95
N ASP A 41 -8.95 -15.85 15.51
CA ASP A 41 -10.40 -16.12 15.58
C ASP A 41 -11.31 -15.09 14.91
N VAL A 42 -10.75 -14.16 14.14
CA VAL A 42 -11.48 -13.19 13.32
C VAL A 42 -11.59 -13.72 11.89
N PRO A 43 -12.82 -14.09 11.44
CA PRO A 43 -13.06 -14.38 10.03
C PRO A 43 -12.80 -13.12 9.21
N LEU A 44 -12.06 -13.27 8.10
CA LEU A 44 -11.61 -12.16 7.25
C LEU A 44 -12.74 -11.23 6.76
N PHE A 45 -13.99 -11.70 6.77
CA PHE A 45 -15.15 -11.02 6.17
C PHE A 45 -16.14 -10.45 7.18
N LEU A 46 -15.95 -10.69 8.49
CA LEU A 46 -16.96 -10.33 9.50
C LEU A 46 -16.62 -9.06 10.28
N ARG A 47 -15.33 -8.89 10.60
CA ARG A 47 -14.83 -7.78 11.40
C ARG A 47 -13.37 -7.55 11.05
N TYR A 48 -13.00 -6.30 10.77
CA TYR A 48 -11.60 -5.92 10.57
C TYR A 48 -11.11 -5.23 11.86
N PRO A 49 -10.11 -5.78 12.58
CA PRO A 49 -9.52 -5.11 13.74
C PRO A 49 -8.88 -3.79 13.31
N SER A 50 -9.36 -2.67 13.84
CA SER A 50 -8.91 -1.32 13.49
C SER A 50 -7.40 -1.18 13.58
N GLU A 51 -6.80 -1.73 14.63
CA GLU A 51 -5.39 -1.63 14.97
C GLU A 51 -4.49 -2.33 13.93
N ILE A 52 -4.96 -3.42 13.33
CA ILE A 52 -4.26 -4.05 12.20
C ILE A 52 -4.29 -3.10 11.00
N GLY A 53 -5.45 -2.51 10.74
CA GLY A 53 -5.67 -1.59 9.64
C GLY A 53 -4.83 -0.32 9.75
N ASP A 54 -4.88 0.31 10.92
CA ASP A 54 -4.12 1.52 11.25
C ASP A 54 -2.61 1.25 11.17
N THR A 55 -2.16 0.06 11.60
CA THR A 55 -0.76 -0.35 11.42
C THR A 55 -0.41 -0.46 9.94
N LEU A 56 -1.23 -1.12 9.13
CA LEU A 56 -0.98 -1.27 7.70
C LEU A 56 -0.95 0.08 6.96
N ASP A 57 -1.90 0.97 7.27
CA ASP A 57 -1.96 2.32 6.71
C ASP A 57 -0.73 3.14 7.11
N TYR A 58 -0.36 3.11 8.38
CA TYR A 58 0.87 3.74 8.86
C TYR A 58 2.12 3.20 8.14
N LEU A 59 2.25 1.89 8.01
CA LEU A 59 3.40 1.28 7.34
C LEU A 59 3.43 1.59 5.83
N TYR A 60 2.27 1.69 5.18
CA TYR A 60 2.16 2.06 3.77
C TYR A 60 2.45 3.55 3.56
N THR A 61 2.08 4.43 4.48
CA THR A 61 2.32 5.88 4.35
C THR A 61 3.69 6.33 4.87
N LYS A 62 4.40 5.47 5.61
CA LYS A 62 5.77 5.73 6.06
C LYS A 62 6.75 5.74 4.89
N GLU A 63 7.57 6.79 4.81
CA GLU A 63 8.69 6.80 3.87
C GLU A 63 9.65 5.65 4.20
N SER A 64 9.59 4.60 3.39
CA SER A 64 10.30 3.35 3.60
C SER A 64 10.55 2.64 2.27
N PHE A 65 11.42 1.63 2.27
CA PHE A 65 11.56 0.78 1.08
C PHE A 65 10.24 0.09 0.69
N TRP A 66 9.38 -0.19 1.67
CA TRP A 66 8.17 -0.98 1.48
C TRP A 66 7.12 -0.24 0.64
N TYR A 67 6.81 1.00 1.01
CA TYR A 67 5.95 1.89 0.21
C TYR A 67 6.47 2.06 -1.22
N LYS A 68 7.78 2.34 -1.36
CA LYS A 68 8.43 2.54 -2.66
C LYS A 68 8.34 1.28 -3.52
N LEU A 69 8.58 0.11 -2.92
CA LEU A 69 8.52 -1.18 -3.59
C LEU A 69 7.10 -1.52 -4.06
N ILE A 70 6.11 -1.43 -3.17
CA ILE A 70 4.70 -1.74 -3.50
C ILE A 70 4.25 -0.89 -4.67
N ASN A 71 4.46 0.43 -4.63
CA ASN A 71 4.03 1.31 -5.71
C ASN A 71 4.78 1.06 -7.01
N ARG A 72 6.09 0.80 -6.96
CA ARG A 72 6.87 0.46 -8.15
C ARG A 72 6.33 -0.80 -8.84
N VAL A 73 6.00 -1.83 -8.07
CA VAL A 73 5.52 -3.12 -8.57
C VAL A 73 4.07 -3.01 -9.08
N LEU A 74 3.18 -2.41 -8.28
CA LEU A 74 1.76 -2.29 -8.66
C LEU A 74 1.50 -1.32 -9.82
N ARG A 75 2.41 -0.39 -10.12
CA ARG A 75 2.33 0.46 -11.31
C ARG A 75 2.61 -0.30 -12.62
N ASN A 76 3.34 -1.41 -12.56
CA ASN A 76 3.77 -2.17 -13.75
C ASN A 76 3.28 -3.62 -13.66
N LEU A 77 1.95 -3.80 -13.59
CA LEU A 77 1.33 -5.11 -13.36
C LEU A 77 1.76 -6.18 -14.36
N ASP A 78 2.03 -5.80 -15.61
CA ASP A 78 2.47 -6.73 -16.67
C ASP A 78 3.81 -7.41 -16.38
N THR A 79 4.60 -6.85 -15.45
CA THR A 79 5.93 -7.34 -15.09
C THR A 79 5.96 -8.05 -13.73
N VAL A 80 4.82 -8.15 -13.03
CA VAL A 80 4.74 -8.71 -11.68
C VAL A 80 5.00 -10.22 -11.75
N THR A 81 5.99 -10.68 -10.99
CA THR A 81 6.32 -12.10 -10.91
C THR A 81 5.44 -12.83 -9.89
N LEU A 82 5.26 -14.15 -10.05
CA LEU A 82 4.57 -14.98 -9.05
C LEU A 82 5.21 -14.88 -7.66
N GLU A 83 6.53 -14.71 -7.60
CA GLU A 83 7.24 -14.50 -6.34
C GLU A 83 6.83 -13.18 -5.68
N GLN A 84 6.75 -12.09 -6.45
CA GLN A 84 6.29 -10.78 -5.94
C GLN A 84 4.82 -10.82 -5.51
N VAL A 85 3.97 -11.58 -6.21
CA VAL A 85 2.60 -11.84 -5.73
C VAL A 85 2.63 -12.52 -4.36
N GLY A 86 3.52 -13.51 -4.18
CA GLY A 86 3.68 -14.21 -2.91
C GLY A 86 4.18 -13.32 -1.77
N THR A 87 5.12 -12.40 -2.04
CA THR A 87 5.73 -11.56 -0.99
C THR A 87 4.96 -10.27 -0.72
N LEU A 88 4.37 -9.62 -1.72
CA LEU A 88 3.66 -8.35 -1.56
C LEU A 88 2.15 -8.54 -1.39
N GLY A 89 1.59 -9.57 -2.02
CA GLY A 89 0.16 -9.84 -2.08
C GLY A 89 -0.55 -9.87 -0.73
N PRO A 90 -0.03 -10.57 0.30
CA PRO A 90 -0.67 -10.61 1.61
C PRO A 90 -0.84 -9.23 2.25
N PHE A 91 0.16 -8.36 2.15
CA PHE A 91 0.09 -6.99 2.68
C PHE A 91 -0.92 -6.15 1.89
N CYS A 92 -0.83 -6.18 0.55
CA CYS A 92 -1.75 -5.45 -0.31
C CYS A 92 -3.21 -5.89 -0.13
N TYR A 93 -3.44 -7.19 0.04
CA TYR A 93 -4.77 -7.74 0.32
C TYR A 93 -5.31 -7.22 1.65
N LEU A 94 -4.50 -7.24 2.72
CA LEU A 94 -4.93 -6.73 4.02
C LEU A 94 -5.26 -5.24 3.97
N LEU A 95 -4.41 -4.43 3.35
CA LEU A 95 -4.61 -2.99 3.21
C LEU A 95 -5.84 -2.65 2.35
N HIS A 96 -6.02 -3.36 1.23
CA HIS A 96 -7.21 -3.20 0.40
C HIS A 96 -8.48 -3.51 1.20
N ASN A 97 -8.50 -4.64 1.92
CA ASN A 97 -9.66 -4.99 2.74
C ASN A 97 -9.92 -3.94 3.82
N TYR A 98 -8.89 -3.43 4.50
CA TYR A 98 -9.06 -2.36 5.48
C TYR A 98 -9.78 -1.15 4.87
N PHE A 99 -9.32 -0.64 3.72
CA PHE A 99 -9.94 0.51 3.06
C PHE A 99 -11.38 0.27 2.60
N GLN A 100 -11.78 -0.98 2.29
CA GLN A 100 -13.19 -1.31 1.99
C GLN A 100 -14.09 -1.22 3.22
N HIS A 101 -13.56 -1.36 4.43
CA HIS A 101 -14.31 -1.29 5.67
C HIS A 101 -14.35 0.11 6.29
N ILE A 102 -13.56 1.06 5.76
CA ILE A 102 -13.66 2.47 6.17
C ILE A 102 -14.91 3.07 5.54
N PRO A 103 -15.88 3.57 6.34
CA PRO A 103 -17.08 4.19 5.79
C PRO A 103 -16.70 5.41 4.95
N ARG A 104 -17.07 5.39 3.66
CA ARG A 104 -16.89 6.56 2.79
C ARG A 104 -17.85 7.66 3.24
N LYS A 105 -17.28 8.78 3.70
CA LYS A 105 -18.03 10.00 3.97
C LYS A 105 -17.88 10.90 2.74
N ASP A 106 -18.96 11.00 1.98
CA ASP A 106 -19.14 11.93 0.86
C ASP A 106 -18.18 11.76 -0.34
N ILE A 107 -18.56 12.38 -1.45
CA ILE A 107 -17.66 12.57 -2.60
C ILE A 107 -16.73 13.74 -2.23
N LEU A 108 -15.43 13.47 -2.12
CA LEU A 108 -14.43 14.46 -1.74
C LEU A 108 -13.58 14.86 -2.94
N THR A 109 -13.33 16.16 -3.09
CA THR A 109 -12.28 16.66 -3.98
C THR A 109 -10.92 16.44 -3.31
N VAL A 110 -10.02 15.78 -4.02
CA VAL A 110 -8.64 15.52 -3.61
C VAL A 110 -7.68 15.81 -4.76
N TYR A 111 -6.43 16.08 -4.42
CA TYR A 111 -5.37 16.48 -5.34
C TYR A 111 -4.20 15.49 -5.26
N ARG A 112 -3.51 15.31 -6.38
CA ARG A 112 -2.30 14.49 -6.49
C ARG A 112 -1.35 15.17 -7.47
N GLY A 113 -0.13 15.43 -7.03
CA GLY A 113 0.96 15.87 -7.91
C GLY A 113 1.41 14.70 -8.79
N LEU A 114 1.67 14.99 -10.06
CA LEU A 114 2.12 14.04 -11.06
C LEU A 114 3.08 14.73 -12.03
N THR A 115 4.31 14.24 -12.10
CA THR A 115 5.26 14.58 -13.15
C THR A 115 4.93 13.73 -14.38
N LEU A 116 4.45 14.34 -15.45
CA LEU A 116 3.96 13.63 -16.63
C LEU A 116 4.68 14.09 -17.90
N ILE A 117 5.09 13.12 -18.71
CA ILE A 117 5.45 13.38 -20.11
C ILE A 117 4.18 13.58 -20.95
N ASP A 118 4.31 14.21 -22.12
CA ASP A 118 3.18 14.60 -22.96
C ASP A 118 2.27 13.41 -23.32
N GLU A 119 2.85 12.26 -23.63
CA GLU A 119 2.12 11.01 -23.92
C GLU A 119 1.22 10.58 -22.74
N GLN A 120 1.71 10.72 -21.50
CA GLN A 120 0.93 10.38 -20.30
C GLN A 120 -0.16 11.40 -20.01
N ARG A 121 0.01 12.66 -20.45
CA ARG A 121 -1.02 13.69 -20.30
C ARG A 121 -2.22 13.35 -21.17
N GLU A 122 -2.00 12.92 -22.40
CA GLU A 122 -3.08 12.48 -23.29
C GLU A 122 -3.87 11.30 -22.69
N ASP A 123 -3.18 10.35 -22.05
CA ASP A 123 -3.82 9.24 -21.35
C ASP A 123 -4.68 9.67 -20.16
N LEU A 124 -4.30 10.72 -19.44
CA LEU A 124 -5.08 11.29 -18.33
C LEU A 124 -6.28 12.13 -18.79
N MET A 125 -6.33 12.53 -20.06
CA MET A 125 -7.46 13.28 -20.62
C MET A 125 -8.63 12.38 -21.04
N LYS A 126 -8.50 11.05 -20.88
CA LYS A 126 -9.60 10.10 -21.13
C LYS A 126 -10.74 10.32 -20.15
N GLU A 127 -11.98 10.09 -20.62
CA GLU A 127 -13.19 10.24 -19.80
C GLU A 127 -13.21 9.32 -18.58
N GLU A 128 -12.67 8.11 -18.73
CA GLU A 128 -12.55 7.14 -17.65
C GLU A 128 -11.09 6.73 -17.46
N LEU A 129 -10.62 6.87 -16.22
CA LEU A 129 -9.28 6.52 -15.82
C LEU A 129 -9.35 5.55 -14.63
N THR A 130 -8.62 4.44 -14.73
CA THR A 130 -8.51 3.46 -13.64
C THR A 130 -7.07 3.38 -13.17
N PHE A 131 -6.86 3.58 -11.87
CA PHE A 131 -5.58 3.28 -11.22
C PHE A 131 -5.62 1.88 -10.65
N THR A 132 -4.72 1.02 -11.14
CA THR A 132 -4.58 -0.37 -10.68
C THR A 132 -3.78 -0.50 -9.38
N SER A 133 -3.15 0.60 -8.94
CA SER A 133 -2.35 0.68 -7.72
C SER A 133 -2.98 1.60 -6.68
N PHE A 134 -2.59 1.43 -5.41
CA PHE A 134 -2.94 2.37 -4.36
C PHE A 134 -2.43 3.77 -4.71
N THR A 135 -3.30 4.77 -4.57
CA THR A 135 -3.03 6.13 -5.01
C THR A 135 -3.14 7.09 -3.84
N SER A 136 -2.00 7.59 -3.36
CA SER A 136 -1.95 8.65 -2.36
C SER A 136 -2.47 9.98 -2.93
N THR A 137 -3.30 10.67 -2.16
CA THR A 137 -3.89 11.98 -2.49
C THR A 137 -3.92 12.88 -1.25
N THR A 138 -4.14 14.18 -1.44
CA THR A 138 -4.24 15.17 -0.36
C THR A 138 -5.43 16.11 -0.62
N LYS A 139 -6.02 16.66 0.45
CA LYS A 139 -7.07 17.70 0.32
C LYS A 139 -6.51 19.10 0.05
N ASN A 140 -5.21 19.29 0.23
CA ASN A 140 -4.52 20.56 0.00
C ASN A 140 -3.76 20.48 -1.33
N SER A 141 -4.13 21.33 -2.31
CA SER A 141 -3.52 21.39 -3.64
C SER A 141 -2.07 21.85 -3.61
N GLU A 142 -1.73 22.87 -2.81
CA GLU A 142 -0.35 23.36 -2.66
C GLU A 142 0.58 22.25 -2.15
N LYS A 143 0.07 21.42 -1.23
CA LYS A 143 0.82 20.25 -0.75
C LYS A 143 0.97 19.18 -1.84
N ALA A 144 0.01 19.06 -2.75
CA ALA A 144 0.09 18.09 -3.85
C ALA A 144 1.23 18.44 -4.82
N GLU A 145 1.40 19.72 -5.12
CA GLU A 145 2.46 20.26 -5.99
C GLU A 145 3.87 20.03 -5.42
N GLN A 146 4.01 19.88 -4.10
CA GLN A 146 5.31 19.57 -3.49
C GLN A 146 5.77 18.12 -3.76
N PHE A 147 4.86 17.24 -4.15
CA PHE A 147 5.19 15.87 -4.53
C PHE A 147 5.53 15.73 -6.03
N ASP A 148 5.64 16.85 -6.74
CA ASP A 148 5.93 16.92 -8.19
C ASP A 148 7.38 16.52 -8.55
N ASP A 149 8.21 16.20 -7.55
CA ASP A 149 9.60 15.75 -7.70
C ASP A 149 9.87 14.33 -7.18
N THR A 150 8.85 13.58 -6.74
CA THR A 150 9.08 12.27 -6.13
C THR A 150 8.37 11.12 -6.85
N TYR A 151 9.20 10.22 -7.38
CA TYR A 151 8.98 8.81 -7.81
C TYR A 151 8.86 8.51 -9.30
#